data_AF-A0A554J929-F1
#
_entry.id   AF-A0A554J929-F1
#
_cell.length_a   1.000
_cell.length_b   1.000
_cell.length_c   1.000
_cell.angle_alpha   90.00
_cell.angle_beta   90.00
_cell.angle_gamma   90.00
#
_symmetry.space_group_name_H-M   'P 1'
#
loop_
_entity.id
_entity.type
_entity.pdbx_description
1 polymer ?
#
loop_
_entity_poly.entity_id
_entity_poly.type
_entity_poly.pdbx_seq_one_letter_code
_entity_poly.pdbx_strand_id
1 'polypeptide(L)'
;MTYEGDGGTGVPRRREIPHYHGDEVRVVFVSSAVVLIIAQSIGADLPLSTIGAVVSAAALVIAAGVTNPAQTWIHWLNALLALAGTILFGTTAVDHYRAGLSFFDPSFIYIEALALLSLAALYLTTRTIRGIIQRPNF
;
A
#
# COMPACT_ATOMS: atom_id res chain seq x y z
N MET A 1 16.94 -51.50 26.40
CA MET A 1 16.12 -50.86 25.35
C MET A 1 16.41 -49.37 25.44
N THR A 2 17.09 -48.86 24.43
CA THR A 2 17.58 -47.47 24.33
C THR A 2 16.44 -46.55 23.89
N TYR A 3 16.27 -45.43 24.59
CA TYR A 3 15.39 -44.36 24.16
C TYR A 3 16.06 -43.60 23.02
N GLU A 4 15.49 -43.71 21.82
CA GLU A 4 15.92 -42.97 20.64
C GLU A 4 15.16 -41.65 20.63
N GLY A 5 15.83 -40.61 21.13
CA GLY A 5 15.33 -39.24 21.04
C GLY A 5 15.47 -38.74 19.61
N ASP A 6 14.37 -38.78 18.86
CA ASP A 6 14.24 -38.06 17.59
C ASP A 6 14.24 -36.55 17.89
N GLY A 7 15.45 -35.99 17.96
CA GLY A 7 15.74 -34.57 18.09
C GLY A 7 15.46 -33.77 16.83
N GLY A 8 14.45 -34.16 16.04
CA GLY A 8 13.92 -33.37 14.95
C GLY A 8 13.35 -32.07 15.51
N THR A 9 14.15 -31.01 15.54
CA THR A 9 13.69 -29.64 15.72
C THR A 9 12.84 -29.28 14.50
N GLY A 10 11.59 -29.75 14.49
CA GLY A 10 10.60 -29.37 13.51
C GLY A 10 10.36 -27.89 13.66
N VAL A 11 10.94 -27.08 12.76
CA VAL A 11 10.62 -25.66 12.64
C VAL A 11 9.09 -25.59 12.56
N PRO A 12 8.39 -24.91 13.49
CA PRO A 12 6.94 -24.84 13.45
C PRO A 12 6.53 -24.37 12.06
N ARG A 13 5.65 -25.12 11.37
CA ARG A 13 5.14 -24.71 10.05
C ARG A 13 4.60 -23.29 10.21
N ARG A 14 5.22 -22.31 9.54
CA ARG A 14 4.69 -20.95 9.48
C ARG A 14 3.27 -21.05 8.97
N ARG A 15 2.31 -20.58 9.76
CA ARG A 15 0.88 -20.60 9.43
C ARG A 15 0.67 -19.59 8.31
N GLU A 16 0.87 -20.01 7.06
CA GLU A 16 0.67 -19.18 5.88
C GLU A 16 -0.74 -18.61 5.88
N ILE A 17 -0.86 -17.33 5.56
CA ILE A 17 -2.16 -16.65 5.42
C ILE A 17 -2.61 -16.91 3.99
N PRO A 18 -3.67 -17.72 3.76
CA PRO A 18 -4.23 -17.86 2.43
C PRO A 18 -4.64 -16.47 1.95
N HIS A 19 -4.15 -16.06 0.79
CA HIS A 19 -4.42 -14.74 0.19
C HIS A 19 -3.79 -13.52 0.90
N TYR A 20 -2.60 -13.69 1.49
CA TYR A 20 -1.77 -12.54 1.87
C TYR A 20 -1.23 -11.82 0.65
N HIS A 21 -1.55 -10.53 0.53
CA HIS A 21 -0.99 -9.65 -0.51
C HIS A 21 -0.20 -8.49 0.12
N GLY A 22 0.34 -8.70 1.33
CA GLY A 22 1.04 -7.65 2.05
C GLY A 22 2.35 -7.26 1.39
N ASP A 23 3.05 -8.20 0.75
CA ASP A 23 4.30 -7.91 0.04
C ASP A 23 4.07 -7.03 -1.19
N GLU A 24 2.99 -7.24 -1.92
CA GLU A 24 2.58 -6.41 -3.04
C GLU A 24 2.17 -5.01 -2.56
N VAL A 25 1.42 -4.90 -1.45
CA VAL A 25 1.07 -3.60 -0.85
C VAL A 25 2.32 -2.82 -0.45
N ARG A 26 3.36 -3.50 0.07
CA ARG A 26 4.64 -2.86 0.42
C ARG A 26 5.31 -2.25 -0.78
N VAL A 27 5.40 -2.99 -1.89
CA VAL A 27 5.96 -2.50 -3.14
C VAL A 27 5.16 -1.30 -3.63
N VAL A 28 3.82 -1.41 -3.69
CA VAL A 28 2.96 -0.32 -4.15
C VAL A 28 3.12 0.94 -3.29
N PHE A 29 3.16 0.84 -1.97
CA PHE A 29 3.35 1.99 -1.09
C PHE A 29 4.72 2.65 -1.23
N VAL A 30 5.79 1.87 -1.35
CA VAL A 30 7.13 2.40 -1.62
C VAL A 30 7.18 3.09 -2.99
N SER A 31 6.60 2.46 -4.02
CA SER A 31 6.49 3.06 -5.35
C SER A 31 5.70 4.37 -5.33
N SER A 32 4.54 4.41 -4.66
CA SER A 32 3.75 5.62 -4.49
C SER A 32 4.51 6.73 -3.80
N ALA A 33 5.28 6.42 -2.74
CA ALA A 33 6.11 7.40 -2.05
C ALA A 33 7.20 7.98 -2.98
N VAL A 34 7.85 7.15 -3.79
CA VAL A 34 8.84 7.60 -4.78
C VAL A 34 8.18 8.47 -5.85
N VAL A 35 7.05 8.06 -6.40
CA VAL A 35 6.28 8.82 -7.40
C VAL A 35 5.88 10.18 -6.84
N LEU A 36 5.41 10.23 -5.60
CA LEU A 36 5.01 11.47 -4.92
C LEU A 36 6.18 12.46 -4.78
N ILE A 37 7.36 11.99 -4.36
CA ILE A 37 8.56 12.83 -4.20
C ILE A 37 9.07 13.32 -5.56
N ILE A 38 9.09 12.46 -6.58
CA ILE A 38 9.50 12.84 -7.93
C ILE A 38 8.55 13.90 -8.48
N ALA A 39 7.24 13.69 -8.38
CA ALA A 39 6.22 14.63 -8.84
C ALA A 39 6.43 16.02 -8.22
N GLN A 40 6.61 16.09 -6.90
CA GLN A 40 6.87 17.35 -6.22
C GLN A 40 8.21 17.99 -6.65
N SER A 41 9.25 17.19 -6.89
CA SER A 41 10.58 17.70 -7.24
C SER A 41 10.64 18.34 -8.63
N ILE A 42 9.82 17.87 -9.57
CA ILE A 42 9.76 18.42 -10.93
C ILE A 42 8.72 19.54 -11.08
N GLY A 43 8.01 19.89 -10.00
CA GLY A 43 7.00 20.95 -9.99
C GLY A 43 5.62 20.54 -10.50
N ALA A 44 5.25 19.26 -10.41
CA ALA A 44 3.88 18.84 -10.66
C ALA A 44 2.93 19.46 -9.62
N ASP A 45 1.76 19.93 -10.05
CA ASP A 45 0.76 20.52 -9.16
C ASP A 45 -0.02 19.41 -8.42
N LEU A 46 0.50 19.01 -7.26
CA LEU A 46 -0.12 17.99 -6.40
C LEU A 46 -1.17 18.63 -5.47
N PRO A 47 -2.24 17.90 -5.09
CA PRO A 47 -3.23 18.38 -4.11
C PRO A 47 -2.69 18.33 -2.66
N LEU A 48 -1.41 18.61 -2.47
CA LEU A 48 -0.67 18.56 -1.21
C LEU A 48 0.34 19.71 -1.18
N SER A 49 0.52 20.31 0.01
CA SER A 49 1.68 21.18 0.22
C SER A 49 2.98 20.37 0.16
N THR A 50 4.13 21.03 -0.05
CA THR A 50 5.45 20.36 -0.01
C THR A 50 5.66 19.55 1.27
N ILE A 51 5.28 20.11 2.42
CA ILE A 51 5.34 19.39 3.71
C ILE A 51 4.38 18.21 3.70
N GLY A 52 3.14 18.40 3.21
CA GLY A 52 2.15 17.35 3.07
C GLY A 52 2.67 16.18 2.23
N ALA A 53 3.28 16.45 1.07
CA ALA A 53 3.86 15.43 0.21
C ALA A 53 4.98 14.64 0.93
N VAL A 54 5.92 15.31 1.60
CA VAL A 54 6.99 14.63 2.33
C VAL A 54 6.45 13.78 3.49
N VAL A 55 5.50 14.30 4.25
CA VAL A 55 4.86 13.55 5.35
C VAL A 55 4.08 12.34 4.82
N SER A 56 3.33 12.50 3.74
CA SER A 56 2.59 11.39 3.11
C SER A 56 3.54 10.33 2.57
N ALA A 57 4.65 10.70 1.91
CA ALA A 57 5.67 9.76 1.47
C ALA A 57 6.28 8.98 2.65
N ALA A 58 6.66 9.68 3.73
CA ALA A 58 7.19 9.04 4.93
C ALA A 58 6.17 8.08 5.56
N ALA A 59 4.90 8.49 5.67
CA ALA A 59 3.82 7.65 6.19
C ALA A 59 3.63 6.37 5.36
N LEU A 60 3.65 6.47 4.02
CA LEU A 60 3.55 5.31 3.13
C LEU A 60 4.75 4.35 3.29
N VAL A 61 5.98 4.87 3.37
CA VAL A 61 7.17 4.05 3.56
C VAL A 61 7.18 3.38 4.93
N ILE A 62 6.79 4.10 5.99
CA ILE A 62 6.65 3.52 7.33
C ILE A 62 5.61 2.40 7.31
N ALA A 63 4.42 2.66 6.76
CA ALA A 63 3.37 1.66 6.63
C ALA A 63 3.86 0.41 5.86
N ALA A 64 4.59 0.59 4.76
CA ALA A 64 5.23 -0.51 4.04
C ALA A 64 6.27 -1.26 4.89
N GLY A 65 7.09 -0.55 5.67
CA GLY A 65 8.10 -1.14 6.54
C GLY A 65 7.50 -2.00 7.67
N VAL A 66 6.39 -1.56 8.25
CA VAL A 66 5.73 -2.28 9.35
C VAL A 66 4.75 -3.34 8.88
N THR A 67 4.37 -3.36 7.59
CA THR A 67 3.45 -4.36 7.04
C THR A 67 4.03 -5.76 7.17
N ASN A 68 3.36 -6.61 7.96
CA ASN A 68 3.78 -7.98 8.22
C ASN A 68 2.56 -8.87 8.51
N PRO A 69 2.64 -10.19 8.27
CA PRO A 69 1.50 -11.09 8.47
C PRO A 69 1.13 -11.32 9.94
N ALA A 70 2.01 -11.02 10.90
CA ALA A 70 1.76 -11.25 12.32
C ALA A 70 0.86 -10.16 12.94
N GLN A 71 0.95 -8.92 12.46
CA GLN A 71 0.19 -7.79 12.98
C GLN A 71 -1.01 -7.47 12.10
N THR A 72 -2.13 -8.15 12.32
CA THR A 72 -3.34 -8.02 11.48
C THR A 72 -3.90 -6.61 11.39
N TRP A 73 -3.76 -5.80 12.45
CA TRP A 73 -4.24 -4.42 12.49
C TRP A 73 -3.58 -3.53 11.43
N ILE A 74 -2.34 -3.84 11.01
CA ILE A 74 -1.62 -3.00 10.05
C ILE A 74 -2.28 -2.99 8.67
N HIS A 75 -2.96 -4.08 8.31
CA HIS A 75 -3.68 -4.17 7.05
C HIS A 75 -4.88 -3.21 7.02
N TRP A 76 -5.52 -2.95 8.16
CA TRP A 76 -6.58 -1.94 8.28
C TRP A 76 -6.02 -0.53 8.15
N LEU A 77 -4.85 -0.24 8.73
CA LEU A 77 -4.17 1.04 8.52
C LEU A 77 -3.81 1.23 7.03
N ASN A 78 -3.27 0.20 6.39
CA ASN A 78 -2.96 0.25 4.96
C ASN A 78 -4.23 0.48 4.12
N ALA A 79 -5.36 -0.13 4.48
CA ALA A 79 -6.64 0.12 3.83
C ALA A 79 -7.08 1.58 3.97
N LEU A 80 -6.93 2.17 5.16
CA LEU A 80 -7.26 3.56 5.40
C LEU A 80 -6.38 4.51 4.57
N LEU A 81 -5.05 4.26 4.55
CA LEU A 81 -4.12 5.07 3.77
C LEU A 81 -4.39 4.96 2.27
N ALA A 82 -4.62 3.75 1.76
CA ALA A 82 -4.94 3.51 0.37
C ALA A 82 -6.29 4.13 -0.04
N LEU A 83 -7.29 4.07 0.84
CA LEU A 83 -8.58 4.74 0.64
C LEU A 83 -8.42 6.26 0.60
N ALA A 84 -7.69 6.85 1.55
CA ALA A 84 -7.42 8.27 1.57
C ALA A 84 -6.69 8.75 0.31
N GLY A 85 -5.66 8.00 -0.13
CA GLY A 85 -4.95 8.26 -1.38
C GLY A 85 -5.86 8.14 -2.61
N THR A 86 -6.72 7.12 -2.65
CA THR A 86 -7.68 6.91 -3.75
C THR A 86 -8.67 8.06 -3.85
N ILE A 87 -9.20 8.52 -2.72
CA ILE A 87 -10.12 9.67 -2.71
C ILE A 87 -9.36 10.92 -3.14
N LEU A 88 -8.25 11.26 -2.48
CA LEU A 88 -7.51 12.49 -2.75
C LEU A 88 -7.01 12.57 -4.20
N PHE A 89 -6.22 11.60 -4.63
CA PHE A 89 -5.63 11.64 -5.96
C PHE A 89 -6.65 11.29 -7.05
N GLY A 90 -7.61 10.38 -6.77
CA GLY A 90 -8.63 10.01 -7.75
C GLY A 90 -9.60 11.14 -8.06
N THR A 91 -10.04 11.93 -7.07
CA THR A 91 -10.88 13.10 -7.35
C THR A 91 -10.11 14.16 -8.12
N THR A 92 -8.87 14.45 -7.72
CA THR A 92 -8.03 15.44 -8.41
C THR A 92 -7.71 15.02 -9.85
N ALA A 93 -7.46 13.73 -10.09
CA ALA A 93 -7.23 13.21 -11.44
C ALA A 93 -8.44 13.42 -12.36
N VAL A 94 -9.64 13.12 -11.85
CA VAL A 94 -10.90 13.31 -12.58
C VAL A 94 -11.15 14.79 -12.85
N ASP A 95 -10.87 15.67 -11.88
CA ASP A 95 -11.02 17.12 -12.04
C ASP A 95 -10.02 17.65 -13.08
N HIS A 96 -8.77 17.19 -13.06
CA HIS A 96 -7.76 17.55 -14.06
C HIS A 96 -8.16 17.10 -15.47
N TYR A 97 -8.66 15.87 -15.61
CA TYR A 97 -9.17 15.38 -16.88
C TYR A 97 -10.34 16.25 -17.40
N ARG A 98 -11.27 16.62 -16.52
CA ARG A 98 -12.43 17.46 -16.88
C ARG A 98 -12.05 18.90 -17.20
N ALA A 99 -11.00 19.42 -16.59
CA ALA A 99 -10.45 20.75 -16.88
C ALA A 99 -9.74 20.82 -18.24
N GLY A 100 -9.58 19.68 -18.94
CA GLY A 100 -8.94 19.62 -20.25
C GLY A 100 -7.41 19.69 -20.20
N LEU A 101 -6.80 19.34 -19.05
CA LEU A 101 -5.36 19.19 -18.98
C LEU A 101 -4.88 18.13 -19.98
N SER A 102 -3.75 18.43 -20.62
CA SER A 102 -3.14 17.51 -21.59
C SER A 102 -2.71 16.23 -20.88
N PHE A 103 -2.84 15.09 -21.58
CA PHE A 103 -2.30 13.81 -21.11
C PHE A 103 -0.78 13.83 -20.89
N PHE A 104 -0.07 14.80 -21.47
CA PHE A 104 1.38 14.97 -21.31
C PHE A 104 1.75 15.98 -20.22
N ASP A 105 0.77 16.59 -19.55
CA ASP A 105 1.05 17.44 -18.40
C ASP A 105 1.59 16.57 -17.25
N PRO A 106 2.76 16.90 -16.66
CA PRO A 106 3.30 16.15 -15.54
C PRO A 106 2.28 16.02 -14.39
N SER A 107 1.56 17.10 -14.06
CA SER A 107 0.58 17.11 -12.97
C SER A 107 -0.51 16.08 -13.22
N PHE A 108 -0.99 15.95 -14.46
CA PHE A 108 -1.96 14.93 -14.81
C PHE A 108 -1.38 13.51 -14.66
N ILE A 109 -0.22 13.23 -15.27
CA ILE A 109 0.37 11.88 -15.28
C ILE A 109 0.67 11.38 -13.86
N TYR A 110 1.29 12.23 -13.02
CA TYR A 110 1.69 11.83 -11.67
C TYR A 110 0.48 11.64 -10.75
N ILE A 111 -0.52 12.51 -10.84
CA ILE A 111 -1.75 12.37 -10.03
C ILE A 111 -2.53 11.13 -10.46
N GLU A 112 -2.69 10.89 -11.77
CA GLU A 112 -3.34 9.68 -12.29
C GLU A 112 -2.60 8.41 -11.84
N ALA A 113 -1.26 8.40 -11.94
CA ALA A 113 -0.45 7.27 -11.47
C ALA A 113 -0.64 7.01 -9.96
N LEU A 114 -0.63 8.06 -9.13
CA LEU A 114 -0.87 7.95 -7.70
C LEU A 114 -2.28 7.47 -7.38
N ALA A 115 -3.28 7.90 -8.13
CA ALA A 115 -4.67 7.44 -8.00
C ALA A 115 -4.77 5.94 -8.28
N LEU A 116 -4.18 5.47 -9.39
CA LEU A 116 -4.20 4.05 -9.78
C LEU A 116 -3.42 3.17 -8.79
N LEU A 117 -2.24 3.62 -8.34
CA LEU A 117 -1.47 2.91 -7.31
C LEU A 117 -2.23 2.83 -5.99
N SER A 118 -2.88 3.92 -5.57
CA SER A 118 -3.70 3.95 -4.36
C SER A 118 -4.88 2.99 -4.45
N LEU A 119 -5.55 2.95 -5.61
CA LEU A 119 -6.67 2.05 -5.87
C LEU A 119 -6.22 0.57 -5.87
N ALA A 120 -5.07 0.28 -6.48
CA ALA A 120 -4.47 -1.05 -6.46
C ALA A 120 -4.12 -1.48 -5.03
N ALA A 121 -3.50 -0.60 -4.23
CA ALA A 121 -3.21 -0.87 -2.84
C ALA A 121 -4.49 -1.14 -2.03
N LEU A 122 -5.56 -0.38 -2.28
CA LEU A 122 -6.86 -0.56 -1.62
C LEU A 122 -7.46 -1.94 -1.94
N TYR A 123 -7.38 -2.38 -3.20
CA TYR A 123 -7.83 -3.72 -3.59
C TYR A 123 -7.01 -4.83 -2.92
N LEU A 124 -5.68 -4.72 -2.93
CA LEU A 124 -4.79 -5.76 -2.38
C LEU A 124 -4.92 -5.87 -0.85
N THR A 125 -5.00 -4.74 -0.15
CA THR A 125 -5.16 -4.73 1.30
C THR A 125 -6.54 -5.23 1.72
N THR A 126 -7.61 -4.90 1.00
CA THR A 126 -8.95 -5.46 1.27
C THR A 126 -9.02 -6.96 1.02
N ARG A 127 -8.33 -7.49 -0.01
CA ARG A 127 -8.17 -8.95 -0.19
C ARG A 127 -7.45 -9.61 0.98
N THR A 128 -6.41 -8.98 1.51
CA THR A 128 -5.66 -9.48 2.66
C THR A 128 -6.53 -9.47 3.92
N ILE A 129 -7.25 -8.38 4.18
CA ILE A 129 -8.20 -8.26 5.29
C ILE A 129 -9.28 -9.35 5.20
N ARG A 130 -9.89 -9.53 4.02
CA ARG A 130 -10.87 -10.60 3.79
C ARG A 130 -10.27 -11.97 4.08
N GLY A 131 -9.06 -12.23 3.61
CA GLY A 131 -8.32 -13.46 3.88
C GLY A 131 -8.10 -13.69 5.38
N ILE A 132 -7.78 -12.64 6.14
CA ILE A 132 -7.62 -12.70 7.61
C ILE A 132 -8.95 -12.99 8.31
N ILE A 133 -10.03 -12.30 7.94
CA ILE A 133 -11.36 -12.47 8.56
C ILE A 133 -11.94 -13.87 8.29
N GLN A 134 -11.72 -14.40 7.09
CA GLN A 134 -12.23 -15.72 6.70
C GLN A 134 -11.39 -16.89 7.24
N ARG A 135 -10.37 -16.63 8.07
CA ARG A 135 -9.58 -17.70 8.68
C ARG A 135 -10.44 -18.49 9.68
N PRO A 136 -10.51 -19.83 9.55
CA PRO A 136 -11.14 -20.65 10.56
C PRO A 136 -10.38 -20.54 11.88
N ASN A 137 -11.07 -20.16 12.95
CA ASN A 137 -10.55 -20.22 14.31
C ASN A 137 -10.58 -21.69 14.76
N PHE A 138 -9.55 -22.47 14.39
CA PHE A 138 -9.28 -23.79 14.96
C PHE A 138 -7.95 -23.77 15.71
#